data_AF-A0A933SWS6-F1
#
_entry.id   AF-A0A933SWS6-F1
#
_cell.length_a   1.000
_cell.length_b   1.000
_cell.length_c   1.000
_cell.angle_alpha   90.00
_cell.angle_beta   90.00
_cell.angle_gamma   90.00
#
_symmetry.space_group_name_H-M   'P 1'
#
loop_
_entity.id
_entity.type
_entity.pdbx_description
1 polymer ?
#
loop_
_entity_poly.entity_id
_entity_poly.type
_entity_poly.pdbx_seq_one_letter_code
_entity_poly.pdbx_strand_id
1 'polypeptide(L)' 'KDQQTGKLTEGIVREILTNSPAHPHGIKVRLESGEVGRVREIKENFYEY' A
#
# COMPACT_ATOMS: atom_id res chain seq x y z
N LYS A 1 22.95 -0.79 -1.22
CA LYS A 1 22.80 -0.57 -2.67
C LYS A 1 21.34 -0.33 -2.93
N ASP A 2 21.04 0.96 -3.00
CA ASP A 2 19.75 1.59 -2.89
C ASP A 2 18.78 1.15 -3.99
N GLN A 3 17.69 0.50 -3.57
CA GLN A 3 16.51 0.36 -4.43
C GLN A 3 15.76 1.68 -4.45
N GLN A 4 16.35 2.65 -5.13
CA GLN A 4 15.78 3.97 -5.37
C GLN A 4 15.15 4.00 -6.77
N THR A 5 14.34 2.99 -7.12
CA THR A 5 13.58 3.08 -8.37
C THR A 5 12.40 4.05 -8.22
N GLY A 6 11.97 4.36 -6.99
CA GLY A 6 10.88 5.32 -6.73
C GLY A 6 9.55 4.96 -7.41
N LYS A 7 9.49 3.79 -8.07
CA LYS A 7 8.34 3.30 -8.82
C LYS A 7 7.30 2.89 -7.79
N LEU A 8 6.17 3.59 -7.84
CA LEU A 8 4.99 3.24 -7.08
C LEU A 8 4.25 2.16 -7.87
N THR A 9 3.83 1.11 -7.17
CA THR A 9 2.94 0.10 -7.73
C THR A 9 1.53 0.42 -7.24
N GLU A 10 0.61 0.55 -8.19
CA GLU A 10 -0.82 0.69 -7.90
C GLU A 10 -1.47 -0.69 -7.92
N GLY A 11 -2.44 -0.90 -7.05
CA GLY A 11 -3.15 -2.18 -6.99
C GLY A 11 -4.20 -2.21 -5.89
N ILE A 12 -5.01 -3.26 -5.91
CA ILE A 12 -6.05 -3.48 -4.90
C ILE A 12 -5.39 -4.08 -3.65
N VAL A 13 -5.62 -3.43 -2.51
CA VAL A 13 -5.15 -3.92 -1.22
C VAL A 13 -5.97 -5.12 -0.80
N ARG A 14 -5.30 -6.25 -0.59
CA ARG A 14 -5.90 -7.48 -0.08
C ARG A 14 -5.95 -7.49 1.44
N GLU A 15 -4.84 -7.14 2.07
CA GLU A 15 -4.70 -7.22 3.53
C GLU A 15 -3.83 -6.08 4.07
N ILE A 16 -4.26 -5.52 5.20
CA ILE A 16 -3.49 -4.54 5.95
C ILE A 16 -2.64 -5.29 6.98
N LEU A 17 -1.32 -5.19 6.86
CA LEU A 17 -0.36 -5.90 7.71
C LEU A 17 0.11 -5.08 8.91
N THR A 18 -0.47 -3.89 9.12
CA THR A 18 -0.07 -3.00 10.21
C THR A 18 -1.22 -2.77 11.16
N ASN A 19 -1.02 -3.11 12.44
CA ASN A 19 -2.04 -3.09 13.48
C ASN A 19 -1.91 -1.89 14.44
N SER A 20 -0.85 -1.10 14.33
CA SER A 20 -0.67 0.11 15.15
C SER A 20 -1.61 1.23 14.66
N PRO A 21 -2.13 2.12 15.50
CA PRO A 21 -2.85 3.30 15.03
C PRO A 21 -1.90 4.39 14.51
N ALA A 22 -0.64 4.40 14.96
CA ALA A 22 0.38 5.36 14.54
C ALA A 22 1.37 4.71 13.57
N HIS A 23 1.52 5.32 12.39
CA HIS A 23 2.36 4.81 11.30
C HIS A 23 3.31 5.88 10.76
N PRO A 24 4.38 6.24 11.50
CA PRO A 24 5.35 7.24 11.05
C PRO A 24 6.06 6.85 9.74
N HIS A 25 6.01 5.57 9.38
CA HIS A 25 6.62 5.03 8.17
C HIS A 25 5.60 4.57 7.12
N GLY A 26 4.31 4.81 7.34
CA GLY A 26 3.22 4.38 6.47
C GLY A 26 2.65 3.00 6.80
N ILE A 27 1.52 2.68 6.16
CA ILE A 27 0.78 1.44 6.35
C ILE A 27 1.42 0.35 5.48
N LYS A 28 1.85 -0.75 6.10
CA LYS A 28 2.25 -1.97 5.39
C LYS A 28 1.02 -2.73 4.94
N VAL A 29 0.99 -3.10 3.66
CA VAL A 29 -0.12 -3.81 3.04
C VAL A 29 0.40 -4.94 2.15
N ARG A 30 -0.49 -5.89 1.86
CA ARG A 30 -0.34 -6.88 0.82
C ARG A 30 -1.36 -6.59 -0.30
N LEU A 31 -0.89 -6.53 -1.53
CA LEU A 31 -1.75 -6.42 -2.72
C LEU A 31 -2.37 -7.77 -3.06
N GLU A 32 -3.45 -7.78 -3.85
CA GLU A 32 -4.03 -9.03 -4.37
C GLU A 32 -3.05 -9.85 -5.22
N SER A 33 -2.07 -9.19 -5.86
CA SER A 33 -0.97 -9.86 -6.57
C SER A 33 -0.06 -10.69 -5.65
N GLY A 34 -0.19 -10.54 -4.32
CA GLY A 34 0.68 -11.17 -3.33
C GLY A 34 1.92 -10.34 -2.97
N GLU A 35 2.13 -9.21 -3.66
CA GLU A 35 3.22 -8.27 -3.37
C GLU A 35 2.98 -7.55 -2.03
N VAL A 36 4.07 -7.30 -1.28
CA VAL A 36 4.01 -6.63 0.02
C VAL A 36 4.80 -5.33 -0.03
N GLY A 37 4.16 -4.24 0.40
CA GLY A 37 4.72 -2.90 0.30
C GLY A 37 4.20 -1.95 1.38
N ARG A 38 4.66 -0.69 1.31
CA ARG A 38 4.16 0.42 2.12
C ARG A 38 3.28 1.31 1.26
N VAL A 39 2.09 1.64 1.76
CA VAL A 39 1.17 2.57 1.13
C VAL A 39 1.75 3.97 1.16
N ARG A 40 1.76 4.64 0.02
CA ARG A 40 2.13 6.05 -0.12
C ARG A 40 0.91 6.96 -0.30
N GLU A 41 -0.11 6.49 -1.01
CA GLU A 41 -1.36 7.20 -1.28
C GLU A 41 -2.51 6.18 -1.34
N ILE A 42 -3.68 6.56 -0.84
CA ILE A 42 -4.92 5.79 -0.98
C ILE A 42 -5.81 6.59 -1.92
N LYS A 43 -6.10 6.05 -3.11
CA LYS A 43 -7.11 6.64 -4.01
C LYS A 43 -8.48 6.20 -3.51
N GLU A 44 -9.38 7.15 -3.28
CA GLU A 44 -10.78 6.83 -2.97
C GLU A 44 -11.38 6.06 -4.15
N ASN A 45 -11.87 4.85 -3.89
CA ASN A 45 -12.58 4.07 -4.90
C ASN A 45 -13.95 4.71 -5.13
N PHE A 46 -14.11 5.36 -6.28
CA PHE A 46 -15.43 5.70 -6.81
C PHE A 46 -16.07 4.41 -7.32
N TYR A 47 -16.91 3.77 -6.50
CA TYR A 47 -17.88 2.82 -7.01
C TYR A 47 -19.01 3.65 -7.63
N GLU A 48 -19.09 3.69 -8.97
CA GLU A 48 -20.32 4.12 -9.63
C GLU A 48 -21.41 3.07 -9.33
N TYR A 49 -22.55 3.56 -8.82
CA TYR A 49 -23.75 2.78 -8.51
C TYR A 49 -24.57 2.46 -9.76
#